data_AF-W7KYK5-F1
#
_entry.id   AF-W7KYK5-F1
#
_cell.length_a   1.000
_cell.length_b   1.000
_cell.length_c   1.000
_cell.angle_alpha   90.00
_cell.angle_beta   90.00
_cell.angle_gamma   90.00
#
_symmetry.space_group_name_H-M   'P 1'
#
loop_
_entity.id
_entity.type
_entity.pdbx_description
1 polymer ?
#
loop_
_entity_poly.entity_id
_entity_poly.type
_entity_poly.pdbx_seq_one_letter_code
_entity_poly.pdbx_strand_id
1 'polypeptide(L)'
;MEKYSSLSEFKKKNTEFLSQPIVQSFFDDSRNLSLLELSVVDGDIEAQNQLDRRFVEHFFLCRLIKYISTLSFRFSIDFNKRRRKQKENFPLLVDQPNNESNSTMLDYLSVTQEQLTIVNEGESSNIFELVVDEALYKILMKLGKKEKEVIQLILGDQLKQIEIARILNESPQNIAKTKKKALMKIRKQYEKRG
;
A
#
# COMPACT_ATOMS: atom_id res chain seq x y z
N MET A 1 -26.54 -12.71 -31.26
CA MET A 1 -26.27 -11.33 -30.80
C MET A 1 -27.20 -10.42 -31.60
N GLU A 2 -27.93 -9.51 -30.93
CA GLU A 2 -28.69 -8.47 -31.66
C GLU A 2 -27.67 -7.61 -32.40
N LYS A 3 -27.69 -7.64 -33.73
CA LYS A 3 -26.94 -6.68 -34.54
C LYS A 3 -27.65 -5.34 -34.45
N TYR A 4 -26.92 -4.30 -34.05
CA TYR A 4 -27.46 -2.94 -34.06
C TYR A 4 -27.10 -2.29 -35.39
N SER A 5 -28.01 -1.50 -35.95
CA SER A 5 -27.79 -0.88 -37.26
C SER A 5 -26.81 0.30 -37.18
N SER A 6 -26.57 0.82 -35.97
CA SER A 6 -25.59 1.87 -35.70
C SER A 6 -25.23 1.96 -34.21
N LEU A 7 -24.06 2.54 -33.91
CA LEU A 7 -23.64 2.85 -32.54
C LEU A 7 -24.64 3.76 -31.80
N SER A 8 -25.32 4.66 -32.52
CA SER A 8 -26.34 5.56 -31.97
C SER A 8 -27.59 4.83 -31.48
N GLU A 9 -27.98 3.74 -32.16
CA GLU A 9 -29.09 2.88 -31.74
C GLU A 9 -28.77 2.13 -30.45
N PHE A 10 -27.56 1.57 -30.37
CA PHE A 10 -27.06 0.91 -29.17
C PHE A 10 -27.03 1.86 -27.96
N LYS A 11 -26.54 3.09 -28.17
CA LYS A 11 -26.50 4.11 -27.12
C LYS A 11 -27.88 4.52 -26.63
N LYS A 12 -28.87 4.65 -27.52
CA LYS A 12 -30.25 4.98 -27.15
C LYS A 12 -30.93 3.87 -26.34
N LYS A 13 -30.73 2.61 -26.70
CA LYS A 13 -31.30 1.46 -25.98
C LYS A 13 -30.66 1.24 -24.60
N ASN A 14 -29.40 1.62 -24.42
CA ASN A 14 -28.62 1.33 -23.20
C ASN A 14 -28.24 2.59 -22.40
N THR A 15 -29.09 3.62 -22.44
CA THR A 15 -28.82 4.92 -21.81
C THR A 15 -28.54 4.82 -20.31
N GLU A 16 -29.32 4.04 -19.56
CA GLU A 16 -29.12 3.86 -18.12
C GLU A 16 -27.76 3.22 -17.81
N PHE A 17 -27.37 2.19 -18.55
CA PHE A 17 -26.07 1.53 -18.39
C PHE A 17 -24.91 2.48 -18.72
N LEU A 18 -25.01 3.21 -19.82
CA LEU A 18 -23.99 4.17 -20.27
C LEU A 18 -23.90 5.41 -19.38
N SER A 19 -24.93 5.70 -18.58
CA SER A 19 -24.90 6.79 -17.60
C SER A 19 -24.06 6.47 -16.36
N GLN A 20 -23.71 5.20 -16.13
CA GLN A 20 -22.92 4.81 -14.97
C GLN A 20 -21.50 5.40 -15.07
N PRO A 21 -20.98 6.05 -14.02
CA PRO A 21 -19.66 6.71 -14.06
C PRO A 21 -18.50 5.77 -14.42
N ILE A 22 -18.60 4.50 -14.04
CA ILE A 22 -17.57 3.50 -14.36
C ILE A 22 -17.56 3.12 -15.85
N VAL A 23 -18.73 3.19 -16.49
CA VAL A 23 -18.91 2.93 -17.93
C VAL A 23 -18.50 4.16 -18.74
N GLN A 24 -18.83 5.36 -18.25
CA GLN A 24 -18.35 6.61 -18.87
C GLN A 24 -16.82 6.68 -18.85
N SER A 25 -16.20 6.45 -17.69
CA SER A 25 -14.73 6.47 -17.58
C SER A 25 -14.03 5.38 -18.40
N PHE A 26 -14.72 4.28 -18.72
CA PHE A 26 -14.19 3.26 -19.61
C PHE A 26 -14.15 3.74 -21.07
N PHE A 27 -15.14 4.51 -21.49
CA PHE A 27 -15.26 5.04 -22.86
C PHE A 27 -14.57 6.38 -23.06
N ASP A 28 -13.94 6.96 -22.03
CA ASP A 28 -13.01 8.08 -22.18
C ASP A 28 -11.80 7.70 -23.07
N ASP A 29 -11.43 6.41 -23.09
CA ASP A 29 -10.47 5.88 -24.06
C ASP A 29 -11.14 5.63 -25.41
N SER A 30 -10.76 6.42 -26.41
CA SER A 30 -11.28 6.33 -27.78
C SER A 30 -11.11 4.95 -28.40
N ARG A 31 -10.11 4.16 -27.98
CA ARG A 31 -9.88 2.79 -28.47
C ARG A 31 -11.00 1.84 -28.03
N ASN A 32 -11.54 2.04 -26.83
CA ASN A 32 -12.63 1.22 -26.30
C ASN A 32 -13.95 1.56 -27.02
N LEU A 33 -14.13 2.80 -27.45
CA LEU A 33 -15.25 3.19 -28.33
C LEU A 33 -15.16 2.54 -29.71
N SER A 34 -13.96 2.49 -30.32
CA SER A 34 -13.78 1.80 -31.60
C SER A 34 -14.04 0.30 -31.49
N LEU A 35 -13.60 -0.35 -30.41
CA LEU A 35 -13.89 -1.77 -30.16
C LEU A 35 -15.38 -2.04 -29.92
N LEU A 36 -16.09 -1.10 -29.30
CA LEU A 36 -17.53 -1.19 -29.15
C LEU A 36 -18.22 -1.11 -30.52
N GLU A 37 -17.78 -0.24 -31.41
CA GLU A 37 -18.33 -0.12 -32.76
C GLU A 37 -18.11 -1.40 -33.58
N LEU A 38 -16.88 -1.92 -33.63
CA LEU A 38 -16.53 -3.17 -34.31
C LEU A 38 -17.32 -4.38 -33.76
N SER A 39 -17.50 -4.46 -32.44
CA SER A 39 -18.24 -5.58 -31.83
C SER A 39 -19.76 -5.48 -32.06
N VAL A 40 -20.34 -4.28 -32.03
CA VAL A 40 -21.79 -4.06 -32.09
C VAL A 40 -22.33 -3.98 -33.52
N VAL A 41 -21.57 -3.39 -34.45
CA VAL A 41 -21.98 -3.16 -35.84
C VAL A 41 -21.52 -4.32 -36.73
N ASP A 42 -20.24 -4.67 -36.67
CA ASP A 42 -19.67 -5.72 -37.53
C ASP A 42 -19.88 -7.13 -36.95
N GLY A 43 -20.16 -7.22 -35.65
CA GLY A 43 -20.34 -8.50 -34.96
C GLY A 43 -19.03 -9.26 -34.78
N ASP A 44 -17.90 -8.54 -34.71
CA ASP A 44 -16.58 -9.14 -34.55
C ASP A 44 -16.39 -9.70 -33.12
N ILE A 45 -16.22 -11.02 -33.04
CA ILE A 45 -16.04 -11.78 -31.81
C ILE A 45 -14.70 -11.43 -31.15
N GLU A 46 -13.66 -11.16 -31.93
CA GLU A 46 -12.33 -10.82 -31.41
C GLU A 46 -12.36 -9.43 -30.74
N ALA A 47 -13.00 -8.47 -31.40
CA ALA A 47 -13.22 -7.12 -30.86
C ALA A 47 -14.04 -7.17 -29.57
N GLN A 48 -15.06 -8.03 -29.49
CA GLN A 48 -15.87 -8.22 -28.29
C GLN A 48 -15.04 -8.79 -27.13
N ASN A 49 -14.30 -9.88 -27.37
CA ASN A 49 -13.43 -10.49 -26.35
C ASN A 49 -12.40 -9.48 -25.82
N GLN A 50 -11.87 -8.65 -26.71
CA GLN A 50 -10.92 -7.61 -26.33
C GLN A 50 -11.59 -6.49 -25.51
N LEU A 51 -12.81 -6.08 -25.89
CA LEU A 51 -13.60 -5.09 -25.15
C LEU A 51 -13.92 -5.59 -23.74
N ASP A 52 -14.39 -6.82 -23.60
CA ASP A 52 -14.73 -7.45 -22.32
C ASP A 52 -13.52 -7.54 -21.40
N ARG A 53 -12.38 -8.01 -21.93
CA ARG A 53 -11.13 -8.08 -21.16
C ARG A 53 -10.73 -6.71 -20.64
N ARG A 54 -10.76 -5.69 -21.49
CA ARG A 54 -10.42 -4.32 -21.10
C ARG A 54 -11.38 -3.77 -20.05
N PHE A 55 -12.68 -4.06 -20.18
CA PHE A 55 -13.66 -3.62 -19.20
C PHE A 55 -13.44 -4.27 -17.83
N VAL A 56 -13.10 -5.57 -17.79
CA VAL A 56 -12.74 -6.27 -16.55
C VAL A 56 -11.50 -5.63 -15.89
N GLU A 57 -10.46 -5.34 -16.66
CA GLU A 57 -9.24 -4.69 -16.16
C GLU A 57 -9.54 -3.28 -15.61
N HIS A 58 -10.33 -2.48 -16.32
CA HIS A 58 -10.75 -1.14 -15.90
C HIS A 58 -11.60 -1.17 -14.62
N PHE A 59 -12.61 -2.05 -14.59
CA PHE A 59 -13.49 -2.21 -13.44
C PHE A 59 -12.72 -2.64 -12.19
N PHE A 60 -11.76 -3.54 -12.35
CA PHE A 60 -10.87 -3.95 -11.27
C PHE A 60 -10.05 -2.78 -10.73
N LEU A 61 -9.43 -1.98 -11.61
CA LEU A 61 -8.64 -0.81 -11.21
C LEU A 61 -9.49 0.21 -10.43
N CYS A 62 -10.70 0.52 -10.91
CA CYS A 62 -11.61 1.42 -10.19
C CYS A 62 -11.95 0.90 -8.78
N ARG A 63 -12.23 -0.41 -8.65
CA ARG A 63 -12.51 -1.03 -7.33
C ARG A 63 -11.29 -1.01 -6.43
N LEU A 64 -10.10 -1.26 -6.97
CA LEU A 64 -8.85 -1.22 -6.22
C LEU A 64 -8.56 0.17 -5.68
N ILE A 65 -8.68 1.20 -6.51
CA ILE A 65 -8.48 2.61 -6.09
C ILE A 65 -9.47 2.98 -4.99
N LYS A 66 -10.76 2.64 -5.15
CA LYS A 66 -11.78 2.86 -4.12
C LYS A 66 -11.44 2.18 -2.81
N TYR A 67 -10.98 0.92 -2.88
CA TYR A 67 -10.58 0.15 -1.71
C TYR A 67 -9.40 0.79 -0.98
N ILE A 68 -8.32 1.11 -1.70
CA ILE A 68 -7.11 1.73 -1.11
C ILE A 68 -7.46 3.09 -0.50
N SER A 69 -8.25 3.91 -1.19
CA SER A 69 -8.68 5.22 -0.68
C SER A 69 -9.48 5.09 0.62
N THR A 70 -10.39 4.12 0.67
CA THR A 70 -11.19 3.84 1.88
C THR A 70 -10.31 3.34 3.02
N LEU A 71 -9.34 2.48 2.72
CA LEU A 71 -8.41 1.95 3.71
C LEU A 71 -7.51 3.05 4.28
N SER A 72 -6.94 3.90 3.43
CA SER A 72 -6.11 5.04 3.82
C SER A 72 -6.88 6.02 4.72
N PHE A 73 -8.13 6.33 4.37
CA PHE A 73 -8.99 7.18 5.18
C PHE A 73 -9.25 6.59 6.58
N ARG A 74 -9.59 5.30 6.65
CA ARG A 74 -9.83 4.60 7.93
C ARG A 74 -8.56 4.55 8.79
N PHE A 75 -7.42 4.24 8.18
CA PHE A 75 -6.14 4.22 8.88
C PHE A 75 -5.78 5.60 9.46
N SER A 76 -6.01 6.67 8.69
CA SER A 76 -5.77 8.05 9.14
C SER A 76 -6.66 8.43 10.32
N ILE A 77 -7.91 7.96 10.35
CA ILE A 77 -8.82 8.16 11.49
C ILE A 77 -8.28 7.41 12.71
N ASP A 78 -7.93 6.13 12.57
CA ASP A 78 -7.50 5.31 13.68
C ASP A 78 -6.18 5.78 14.27
N PHE A 79 -5.24 6.23 13.43
CA PHE A 79 -4.02 6.88 13.85
C PHE A 79 -4.31 8.13 14.70
N ASN A 80 -5.18 9.02 14.21
CA ASN A 80 -5.56 10.22 14.95
C ASN A 80 -6.26 9.92 16.28
N LYS A 81 -7.06 8.86 16.36
CA LYS A 81 -7.67 8.40 17.61
C LYS A 81 -6.62 7.88 18.59
N ARG A 82 -5.67 7.05 18.13
CA ARG A 82 -4.58 6.53 18.97
C ARG A 82 -3.72 7.67 19.52
N ARG A 83 -3.34 8.64 18.67
CA ARG A 83 -2.58 9.83 19.07
C ARG A 83 -3.33 10.68 20.11
N ARG A 84 -4.64 10.90 19.93
CA ARG A 84 -5.46 11.60 20.93
C ARG A 84 -5.49 10.85 22.26
N LYS A 85 -5.75 9.55 22.24
CA LYS A 85 -5.77 8.72 23.46
C LYS A 85 -4.41 8.70 24.16
N GLN A 86 -3.31 8.68 23.41
CA GLN A 86 -1.95 8.81 23.98
C GLN A 86 -1.77 10.17 24.66
N LYS A 87 -2.20 11.27 24.02
CA LYS A 87 -2.13 12.62 24.59
C LYS A 87 -3.02 12.79 25.83
N GLU A 88 -4.17 12.11 25.88
CA GLU A 88 -5.07 12.10 27.05
C GLU A 88 -4.50 11.25 28.20
N ASN A 89 -3.93 10.08 27.90
CA ASN A 89 -3.36 9.18 28.90
C ASN A 89 -1.99 9.64 29.43
N PHE A 90 -1.24 10.37 28.62
CA PHE A 90 0.03 11.00 28.96
C PHE A 90 -0.05 12.48 28.61
N PRO A 91 -0.83 13.28 29.37
CA PRO A 91 -0.71 14.73 29.31
C PRO A 91 0.76 15.07 29.55
N LEU A 92 1.33 16.04 28.83
CA LEU A 92 2.72 16.47 29.00
C LEU A 92 2.92 17.00 30.44
N LEU A 93 3.16 16.09 31.39
CA LEU A 93 3.68 16.35 32.74
C LEU A 93 5.06 17.00 32.68
N VAL A 94 5.69 16.93 31.50
CA VAL A 94 7.01 17.46 31.22
C VAL A 94 7.06 18.99 31.29
N ASP A 95 5.96 19.69 30.97
CA ASP A 95 5.86 21.17 30.93
C ASP A 95 5.24 21.78 32.20
N GLN A 96 4.88 20.98 33.20
CA GLN A 96 4.32 21.50 34.45
C GLN A 96 5.45 21.94 35.39
N PRO A 97 5.45 23.20 35.87
CA PRO A 97 6.41 23.65 36.87
C PRO A 97 6.14 22.88 38.17
N ASN A 98 7.20 22.41 38.81
CA ASN A 98 7.07 21.74 40.10
C ASN A 98 6.76 22.80 41.16
N ASN A 99 5.76 22.58 42.04
CA ASN A 99 5.31 23.61 43.00
C ASN A 99 6.41 24.10 43.98
N GLU A 100 7.53 23.40 44.08
CA GLU A 100 8.65 23.73 44.98
C GLU A 100 9.88 24.32 44.26
N SER A 101 9.90 24.32 42.93
CA SER A 101 10.99 24.88 42.12
C SER A 101 10.46 25.30 40.76
N ASN A 102 10.76 26.53 40.34
CA ASN A 102 10.46 27.03 38.98
C ASN A 102 11.16 26.23 37.84
N SER A 103 11.88 25.15 38.16
CA SER A 103 12.43 24.21 37.20
C SER A 103 11.38 23.23 36.69
N THR A 104 11.35 23.02 35.39
CA THR A 104 10.42 22.11 34.71
C THR A 104 11.09 20.73 34.55
N MET A 105 10.34 19.64 34.36
CA MET A 105 10.95 18.30 34.17
C MET A 105 11.90 18.25 32.95
N LEU A 106 11.70 19.15 31.98
CA LEU A 106 12.60 19.47 30.86
C LEU A 106 14.02 19.89 31.28
N ASP A 107 14.18 20.63 32.37
CA ASP A 107 15.50 21.13 32.82
C ASP A 107 16.39 19.97 33.27
N TYR A 108 15.79 18.90 33.81
CA TYR A 108 16.49 17.67 34.19
C TYR A 108 16.82 16.75 32.99
N LEU A 109 16.14 16.93 31.86
CA LEU A 109 16.33 16.15 30.63
C LEU A 109 17.26 16.81 29.62
N SER A 110 17.87 17.96 29.97
CA SER A 110 18.85 18.67 29.14
C SER A 110 20.18 17.90 29.05
N VAL A 111 20.13 16.73 28.42
CA VAL A 111 21.30 16.03 27.88
C VAL A 111 21.73 16.81 26.64
N THR A 112 23.00 17.20 26.65
CA THR A 112 23.71 17.97 25.62
C THR A 112 23.27 17.67 24.19
N GLN A 113 22.99 18.75 23.45
CA GLN A 113 22.52 18.86 22.06
C GLN A 113 23.28 18.03 21.00
N GLU A 114 24.38 17.35 21.35
CA GLU A 114 25.22 16.58 20.41
C GLU A 114 24.64 15.20 20.04
N GLN A 115 23.53 14.76 20.64
CA GLN A 115 22.91 13.46 20.32
C GLN A 115 21.51 13.55 19.68
N LEU A 116 21.07 14.74 19.28
CA LEU A 116 19.82 14.90 18.52
C LEU A 116 20.11 14.69 17.03
N THR A 117 20.35 13.44 16.64
CA THR A 117 20.03 13.03 15.28
C THR A 117 18.54 13.30 15.09
N ILE A 118 18.23 14.24 14.21
CA ILE A 118 16.91 14.59 13.70
C ILE A 118 16.05 13.32 13.68
N VAL A 119 15.15 13.20 14.65
CA VAL A 119 14.09 12.20 14.61
C VAL A 119 13.18 12.69 13.50
N ASN A 120 13.44 12.20 12.29
CA ASN A 120 12.55 12.36 11.16
C ASN A 120 11.15 11.94 11.63
N GLU A 121 10.14 12.77 11.38
CA GLU A 121 8.70 12.45 11.50
C GLU A 121 8.24 11.40 10.46
N GLY A 122 9.15 10.52 10.06
CA GLY A 122 8.88 9.18 9.59
C GLY A 122 9.72 8.27 10.47
N GLU A 123 9.21 7.90 11.65
CA GLU A 123 9.69 6.68 12.30
C GLU A 123 9.70 5.61 11.21
N SER A 124 10.89 5.12 10.87
CA SER A 124 11.09 4.05 9.90
C SER A 124 10.16 2.92 10.31
N SER A 125 8.98 2.88 9.70
CA SER A 125 7.93 2.00 10.15
C SER A 125 8.46 0.61 9.84
N ASN A 126 8.85 -0.08 10.91
CA ASN A 126 9.31 -1.44 10.79
C ASN A 126 8.16 -2.21 10.14
N ILE A 127 8.38 -2.72 8.93
CA ILE A 127 7.30 -3.33 8.15
C ILE A 127 6.71 -4.51 8.89
N PHE A 128 7.44 -5.10 9.83
CA PHE A 128 6.98 -6.20 10.66
C PHE A 128 5.89 -5.75 11.65
N GLU A 129 5.85 -4.48 12.05
CA GLU A 129 4.83 -3.92 12.94
C GLU A 129 3.52 -3.57 12.21
N LEU A 130 3.59 -3.46 10.87
CA LEU A 130 2.41 -3.27 10.01
C LEU A 130 1.67 -4.59 9.71
N VAL A 131 2.21 -5.73 10.14
CA VAL A 131 1.65 -7.05 9.86
C VAL A 131 0.51 -7.37 10.85
N VAL A 132 -0.72 -7.40 10.33
CA VAL A 132 -1.93 -7.70 11.12
C VAL A 132 -2.13 -9.20 11.35
N ASP A 133 -1.67 -10.06 10.44
CA ASP A 133 -1.77 -11.52 10.61
C ASP A 133 -0.77 -12.00 11.69
N GLU A 134 -1.31 -12.45 12.83
CA GLU A 134 -0.53 -12.90 13.97
C GLU A 134 0.40 -14.10 13.65
N ALA A 135 -0.02 -14.99 12.76
CA ALA A 135 0.80 -16.14 12.36
C ALA A 135 1.97 -15.68 11.48
N LEU A 136 1.72 -14.76 10.55
CA LEU A 136 2.76 -14.15 9.73
C LEU A 136 3.75 -13.36 10.60
N TYR A 137 3.25 -12.59 11.57
CA TYR A 137 4.08 -11.87 12.53
C TYR A 137 5.02 -12.81 13.30
N LYS A 138 4.50 -13.92 13.84
CA LYS A 138 5.31 -14.94 14.53
C LYS A 138 6.40 -15.54 13.64
N ILE A 139 6.10 -15.78 12.36
CA ILE A 139 7.07 -16.30 11.39
C ILE A 139 8.16 -15.27 11.12
N LEU A 140 7.78 -14.01 10.91
CA LEU A 140 8.71 -12.90 10.69
C LEU A 140 9.62 -12.68 11.91
N MET A 141 9.09 -12.80 13.12
CA MET A 141 9.89 -12.69 14.34
C MET A 141 10.95 -13.78 14.49
N LYS A 142 10.80 -14.93 13.84
CA LYS A 142 11.79 -16.03 13.82
C LYS A 142 12.89 -15.87 12.76
N LEU A 143 12.83 -14.87 11.88
CA LEU A 143 13.92 -14.58 10.94
C LEU A 143 15.17 -14.10 11.68
N GLY A 144 16.35 -14.39 11.13
CA GLY A 144 17.60 -13.86 11.67
C GLY A 144 17.68 -12.34 11.52
N LYS A 145 18.48 -11.67 12.36
CA LYS A 145 18.64 -10.19 12.35
C LYS A 145 18.92 -9.64 10.95
N LYS A 146 19.87 -10.26 10.25
CA LYS A 146 20.25 -9.88 8.88
C LYS A 146 19.16 -10.17 7.83
N GLU A 147 18.38 -11.23 8.02
CA GLU A 147 17.25 -11.55 7.14
C GLU A 147 16.14 -10.50 7.31
N LYS A 148 15.87 -10.09 8.55
CA LYS A 148 14.91 -9.02 8.88
C LYS A 148 15.34 -7.68 8.30
N GLU A 149 16.61 -7.32 8.47
CA GLU A 149 17.19 -6.06 7.99
C GLU A 149 17.13 -5.96 6.45
N VAL A 150 17.55 -7.01 5.74
CA VAL A 150 17.43 -7.04 4.26
C VAL A 150 15.98 -6.97 3.82
N ILE A 151 15.04 -7.60 4.54
CA ILE A 151 13.62 -7.55 4.20
C ILE A 151 13.02 -6.16 4.46
N GLN A 152 13.39 -5.49 5.56
CA GLN A 152 13.01 -4.10 5.85
C GLN A 152 13.51 -3.16 4.75
N LEU A 153 14.79 -3.23 4.39
CA LEU A 153 15.37 -2.35 3.37
C LEU A 153 14.74 -2.54 1.98
N ILE A 154 14.35 -3.78 1.64
CA ILE A 154 13.72 -4.07 0.34
C ILE A 154 12.24 -3.68 0.31
N LEU A 155 11.48 -3.99 1.35
CA LEU A 155 10.02 -3.86 1.33
C LEU A 155 9.51 -2.60 2.03
N GLY A 156 10.19 -2.17 3.10
CA GLY A 156 9.91 -0.92 3.81
C GLY A 156 10.50 0.26 3.07
N ASP A 157 11.81 0.21 2.84
CA ASP A 157 12.54 1.36 2.29
C ASP A 157 12.65 1.32 0.75
N GLN A 158 12.10 0.26 0.12
CA GLN A 158 12.00 0.07 -1.34
C GLN A 158 13.34 0.14 -2.10
N LEU A 159 14.44 -0.20 -1.43
CA LEU A 159 15.78 -0.11 -2.00
C LEU A 159 16.09 -1.30 -2.93
N LYS A 160 16.90 -1.03 -3.96
CA LYS A 160 17.42 -2.05 -4.87
C LYS A 160 18.54 -2.84 -4.19
N GLN A 161 18.73 -4.09 -4.61
CA GLN A 161 19.76 -4.97 -4.04
C GLN A 161 21.18 -4.39 -4.13
N ILE A 162 21.46 -3.60 -5.17
CA ILE A 162 22.77 -2.93 -5.35
C ILE A 162 22.94 -1.80 -4.32
N GLU A 163 21.87 -1.07 -4.00
CA GLU A 163 21.89 -0.01 -2.99
C GLU A 163 22.06 -0.59 -1.60
N ILE A 164 21.34 -1.67 -1.30
CA ILE A 164 21.46 -2.41 -0.03
C ILE A 164 22.85 -3.02 0.13
N ALA A 165 23.42 -3.57 -0.93
CA ALA A 165 24.77 -4.09 -0.93
C ALA A 165 25.81 -3.02 -0.55
N ARG A 166 25.63 -1.78 -1.04
CA ARG A 166 26.46 -0.65 -0.65
C ARG A 166 26.24 -0.25 0.81
N ILE A 167 24.99 -0.19 1.26
CA ILE A 167 24.64 0.18 2.65
C ILE A 167 25.20 -0.83 3.65
N LEU A 168 25.11 -2.12 3.35
CA LEU A 168 25.56 -3.19 4.23
C LEU A 168 27.03 -3.57 4.02
N ASN A 169 27.75 -2.93 3.09
CA ASN A 169 29.11 -3.29 2.67
C ASN A 169 29.27 -4.77 2.28
N GLU A 170 28.34 -5.29 1.49
CA GLU A 170 28.33 -6.67 1.02
C GLU A 170 28.19 -6.78 -0.50
N SER A 171 28.39 -7.98 -1.06
CA SER A 171 28.14 -8.20 -2.48
C SER A 171 26.63 -8.25 -2.78
N PRO A 172 26.18 -7.72 -3.94
CA PRO A 172 24.78 -7.83 -4.37
C PRO A 172 24.27 -9.29 -4.40
N GLN A 173 25.17 -10.24 -4.70
CA GLN A 173 24.87 -11.67 -4.70
C GLN A 173 24.53 -12.18 -3.29
N ASN A 174 25.21 -11.68 -2.25
CA ASN A 174 24.92 -12.04 -0.86
C ASN A 174 23.58 -11.49 -0.39
N ILE A 175 23.24 -10.26 -0.80
CA ILE A 175 21.91 -9.67 -0.55
C ILE A 175 20.82 -10.49 -1.25
N ALA A 176 21.02 -10.85 -2.52
CA ALA A 176 20.09 -11.70 -3.28
C ALA A 176 19.87 -13.05 -2.59
N LYS A 177 20.94 -13.70 -2.14
CA LYS A 177 20.89 -14.98 -1.41
C LYS A 177 20.16 -14.84 -0.07
N THR A 178 20.43 -13.77 0.67
CA THR A 178 19.80 -13.49 1.97
C THR A 178 18.30 -13.22 1.79
N LYS A 179 17.91 -12.38 0.83
CA LYS A 179 16.52 -12.15 0.44
C LYS A 179 15.81 -13.46 0.10
N LYS A 180 16.38 -14.25 -0.80
CA LYS A 180 15.78 -15.52 -1.26
C LYS A 180 15.58 -16.48 -0.09
N LYS A 181 16.60 -16.63 0.77
CA LYS A 181 16.55 -17.49 1.96
C LYS A 181 15.46 -17.04 2.94
N ALA A 182 15.37 -15.73 3.21
CA ALA A 182 14.35 -15.16 4.08
C ALA A 182 12.93 -15.45 3.56
N LEU A 183 12.67 -15.18 2.27
CA LEU A 183 11.36 -15.43 1.65
C LEU A 183 10.99 -16.92 1.61
N MET A 184 11.95 -17.81 1.34
CA MET A 184 11.71 -19.26 1.39
C MET A 184 11.34 -19.74 2.80
N LYS A 185 11.97 -19.20 3.85
CA LYS A 185 11.62 -19.51 5.24
C LYS A 185 10.20 -19.06 5.57
N ILE A 186 9.84 -17.84 5.18
CA ILE A 186 8.49 -17.29 5.39
C ILE A 186 7.46 -18.21 4.73
N ARG A 187 7.64 -18.48 3.43
CA ARG A 187 6.74 -19.33 2.64
C ARG A 187 6.58 -20.73 3.24
N LYS A 188 7.68 -21.42 3.54
CA LYS A 188 7.65 -22.78 4.09
C LYS A 188 6.93 -22.84 5.45
N GLN A 189 7.13 -21.85 6.32
CA GLN A 189 6.44 -21.84 7.61
C GLN A 189 4.97 -21.44 7.48
N TYR A 190 4.64 -20.58 6.52
CA TYR A 190 3.28 -20.16 6.27
C TYR A 190 2.44 -21.26 5.60
N GLU A 191 3.02 -22.05 4.69
CA GLU A 191 2.36 -23.20 4.04
C GLU A 191 2.11 -24.37 5.00
N LYS A 192 2.96 -24.56 6.02
CA LYS A 192 2.75 -25.56 7.10
C LYS A 192 1.57 -25.25 8.03
N ARG A 193 0.88 -24.13 7.81
CA ARG A 193 -0.35 -23.73 8.52
C ARG A 193 -1.60 -24.38 7.90
N GLY A 194 -1.51 -24.87 6.66
CA GLY A 194 -2.54 -25.71 6.02
C GLY A 194 -2.37 -27.17 6.41
#